data_AF-A0A7L0CEY9-F1
#
_entry.id   AF-A0A7L0CEY9-F1
#
_cell.length_a   1.000
_cell.length_b   1.000
_cell.length_c   1.000
_cell.angle_alpha   90.00
_cell.angle_beta   90.00
_cell.angle_gamma   90.00
#
_symmetry.space_group_name_H-M   'P 1'
#
loop_
_entity.id
_entity.type
_entity.pdbx_description
1 polymer ?
#
loop_
_entity_poly.entity_id
_entity_poly.type
_entity_poly.pdbx_seq_one_letter_code
_entity_poly.pdbx_strand_id
1 'polypeptide(L)'
;GFGPLDMTVCILGSPTAFLPVLLEGGTRCPGAMVLCLSPTWASRVPSETSPGAWSLLLSRGVSFEAGGHSTLETFVPPRRANYVTGTFATGSPESGWVGELARDLDCPTGGSVPLTRRLEDPLIARWVLAARAGLPVPPTLAFILGPGGDLPADPVAPGVRLVRLEDPQGQESLVQEE
;
A
#
# COMPACT_ATOMS: atom_id res chain seq x y z
N GLY A 1 2.11 34.70 4.24
CA GLY A 1 3.51 34.27 4.06
C GLY A 1 3.59 32.85 4.55
N PHE A 2 3.89 31.91 3.67
CA PHE A 2 4.06 30.50 4.03
C PHE A 2 5.50 30.30 4.50
N GLY A 3 5.65 29.95 5.78
CA GLY A 3 6.94 29.65 6.40
C GLY A 3 7.41 28.22 6.08
N PRO A 4 8.51 27.73 6.68
CA PRO A 4 9.20 26.48 6.31
C PRO A 4 8.45 25.16 6.58
N LEU A 5 7.11 25.11 6.52
CA LEU A 5 6.27 23.99 6.99
C LEU A 5 5.21 23.50 5.99
N ASP A 6 5.35 23.76 4.69
CA ASP A 6 4.34 23.35 3.69
C ASP A 6 4.36 21.85 3.33
N MET A 7 5.27 21.07 3.93
CA MET A 7 5.38 19.64 3.69
C MET A 7 4.98 18.83 4.92
N THR A 8 4.07 17.89 4.73
CA THR A 8 3.66 16.87 5.69
C THR A 8 3.75 15.51 5.04
N VAL A 9 4.64 14.66 5.55
CA VAL A 9 4.74 13.25 5.16
C VAL A 9 3.99 12.46 6.22
N CYS A 10 2.81 11.95 5.84
CA CYS A 10 1.96 11.18 6.73
C CYS A 10 2.25 9.68 6.58
N ILE A 11 2.55 9.04 7.70
CA ILE A 11 2.67 7.58 7.78
C ILE A 11 1.45 7.04 8.53
N LEU A 12 0.65 6.21 7.87
CA LEU A 12 -0.56 5.60 8.42
C LEU A 12 -0.25 4.21 8.99
N GLY A 13 -0.73 3.95 10.20
CA GLY A 13 -0.66 2.65 10.86
C GLY A 13 0.56 2.47 11.74
N SER A 14 0.95 1.22 12.00
CA SER A 14 2.06 0.87 12.89
C SER A 14 3.40 1.51 12.45
N PRO A 15 4.18 2.08 13.40
CA PRO A 15 5.49 2.66 13.08
C PRO A 15 6.54 1.60 12.75
N THR A 16 6.31 0.32 13.04
CA THR A 16 7.36 -0.72 13.03
C THR A 16 8.13 -0.79 11.72
N ALA A 17 7.43 -0.79 10.59
CA ALA A 17 8.05 -0.86 9.25
C ALA A 17 8.68 0.47 8.81
N PHE A 18 8.33 1.59 9.47
CA PHE A 18 8.68 2.95 9.04
C PHE A 18 9.50 3.73 10.06
N LEU A 19 9.81 3.16 11.23
CA LEU A 19 10.52 3.86 12.29
C LEU A 19 11.87 4.44 11.82
N PRO A 20 12.71 3.70 11.05
CA PRO A 20 13.93 4.29 10.50
C PRO A 20 13.66 5.50 9.59
N VAL A 21 12.59 5.43 8.78
CA VAL A 21 12.18 6.52 7.88
C VAL A 21 11.68 7.73 8.67
N LEU A 22 10.91 7.51 9.74
CA LEU A 22 10.42 8.57 10.64
C LEU A 22 11.57 9.30 11.34
N LEU A 23 12.57 8.55 11.84
CA LEU A 23 13.72 9.11 12.56
C LEU A 23 14.67 9.88 11.63
N GLU A 24 15.03 9.30 10.48
CA GLU A 24 15.86 9.99 9.50
C GLU A 24 15.13 11.21 8.92
N GLY A 25 13.85 11.04 8.56
CA GLY A 25 13.02 12.13 8.06
C GLY A 25 12.85 13.26 9.08
N GLY A 26 12.65 12.94 10.37
CA GLY A 26 12.59 13.94 11.44
C GLY A 26 13.91 14.67 11.67
N THR A 27 15.04 14.02 11.38
CA THR A 27 16.37 14.66 11.42
C THR A 27 16.58 15.60 10.22
N ARG A 28 16.11 15.21 9.03
CA ARG A 28 16.25 16.01 7.80
C ARG A 28 15.26 17.17 7.73
N CYS A 29 14.03 16.91 8.15
CA CYS A 29 12.89 17.82 8.07
C CYS A 29 12.11 17.75 9.39
N PRO A 30 12.59 18.40 10.47
CA PRO A 30 11.94 18.37 11.77
C PRO A 30 10.48 18.79 11.70
N GLY A 31 9.59 17.98 12.28
CA GLY A 31 8.14 18.23 12.30
C GLY A 31 7.42 17.96 10.97
N ALA A 32 8.10 17.58 9.89
CA ALA A 32 7.45 17.22 8.62
C ALA A 32 6.92 15.79 8.61
N MET A 33 7.60 14.88 9.32
CA MET A 33 7.22 13.48 9.45
C MET A 33 6.16 13.33 10.53
N VAL A 34 4.97 12.86 10.15
CA VAL A 34 3.84 12.69 11.08
C VAL A 34 3.32 11.26 10.99
N LEU A 35 3.31 10.57 12.12
CA LEU A 35 2.72 9.25 12.27
C LEU A 35 1.26 9.37 12.74
N CYS A 36 0.35 8.77 11.98
CA CYS A 36 -1.07 8.68 12.28
C CYS A 36 -1.42 7.25 12.68
N LEU A 37 -1.78 7.05 13.95
CA LEU A 37 -2.03 5.73 14.55
C LEU A 37 -3.51 5.34 14.58
N SER A 38 -4.41 6.27 14.26
CA SER A 38 -5.85 6.06 14.37
C SER A 38 -6.59 6.75 13.24
N PRO A 39 -7.62 6.14 12.64
CA PRO A 39 -8.43 6.80 11.62
C PRO A 39 -9.15 8.04 12.15
N THR A 40 -9.41 8.14 13.46
CA THR A 40 -10.05 9.32 14.07
C THR A 40 -9.17 10.56 14.11
N TRP A 41 -7.86 10.42 13.83
CA TRP A 41 -6.91 11.54 13.79
C TRP A 41 -6.82 12.20 12.42
N ALA A 42 -7.50 11.63 11.43
CA ALA A 42 -7.49 12.13 10.07
C ALA A 42 -8.91 12.26 9.52
N SER A 43 -9.11 13.18 8.60
CA SER A 43 -10.32 13.32 7.83
C SER A 43 -10.00 13.44 6.35
N ARG A 44 -10.90 12.92 5.52
CA ARG A 44 -10.85 13.11 4.07
C ARG A 44 -11.80 14.23 3.70
N VAL A 45 -11.32 15.17 2.91
CA VAL A 45 -12.14 16.25 2.34
C VAL A 45 -12.00 16.22 0.82
N PRO A 46 -13.03 16.60 0.05
CA PRO A 46 -12.91 16.73 -1.39
C PRO A 46 -11.74 17.65 -1.75
N SER A 47 -10.92 17.22 -2.72
CA SER A 47 -9.80 18.03 -3.19
C SER A 47 -10.31 19.29 -3.88
N GLU A 48 -9.73 20.43 -3.52
CA GLU A 48 -9.97 21.71 -4.20
C GLU A 48 -9.30 21.76 -5.58
N THR A 49 -8.23 20.97 -5.77
CA THR A 49 -7.36 21.02 -6.95
C THR A 49 -7.59 19.88 -7.93
N SER A 50 -8.25 18.80 -7.52
CA SER A 50 -8.38 17.57 -8.30
C SER A 50 -9.78 16.98 -8.16
N PRO A 51 -10.69 17.25 -9.10
CA PRO A 51 -12.05 16.73 -9.07
C PRO A 51 -12.07 15.20 -8.95
N GLY A 52 -12.84 14.68 -7.99
CA GLY A 52 -12.94 13.24 -7.71
C GLY A 52 -11.85 12.68 -6.78
N ALA A 53 -10.82 13.46 -6.45
CA ALA A 53 -9.79 13.11 -5.48
C ALA A 53 -10.07 13.69 -4.09
N TRP A 54 -9.32 13.23 -3.10
CA TRP A 54 -9.48 13.61 -1.70
C TRP A 54 -8.19 14.19 -1.13
N SER A 55 -8.28 15.28 -0.36
CA SER A 55 -7.19 15.72 0.51
C SER A 55 -7.31 15.03 1.87
N LEU A 56 -6.19 14.59 2.43
CA LEU A 56 -6.13 14.04 3.79
C LEU A 56 -5.69 15.14 4.76
N LEU A 57 -6.51 15.40 5.78
CA LEU A 57 -6.24 16.38 6.83
C LEU A 57 -6.02 15.68 8.17
N LEU A 58 -4.92 16.01 8.84
CA LEU A 58 -4.56 15.47 10.15
C LEU A 58 -4.98 16.45 11.24
N SER A 59 -5.84 16.02 12.16
CA SER A 59 -6.17 16.75 13.37
C SER A 59 -5.22 16.40 14.52
N ARG A 60 -4.60 15.22 14.48
CA ARG A 60 -3.61 14.75 15.46
C ARG A 60 -2.56 13.88 14.77
N GLY A 61 -1.40 13.73 15.42
CA GLY A 61 -0.35 12.82 14.96
C GLY A 61 0.87 12.89 15.86
N VAL A 62 1.76 11.92 15.73
CA VAL A 62 3.07 11.97 16.38
C VAL A 62 4.06 12.56 15.40
N SER A 63 4.55 13.77 15.67
CA SER A 63 5.62 14.39 14.90
C SER A 63 6.97 13.82 15.31
N PHE A 64 7.90 13.79 14.37
CA PHE A 64 9.29 13.40 14.62
C PHE A 64 10.22 14.57 14.35
N GLU A 65 11.16 14.77 15.27
CA GLU A 65 12.16 15.84 15.24
C GLU A 65 13.58 15.26 15.28
N ALA A 66 14.57 16.15 15.16
CA ALA A 66 15.97 15.78 15.20
C ALA A 66 16.36 15.13 16.53
N GLY A 67 17.29 14.17 16.47
CA GLY A 67 17.78 13.45 17.66
C GLY A 67 16.83 12.39 18.17
N GLY A 68 15.80 12.01 17.40
CA GLY A 68 14.85 10.96 17.75
C GLY A 68 13.75 11.40 18.72
N HIS A 69 13.59 12.70 18.91
CA HIS A 69 12.48 13.25 19.68
C HIS A 69 11.17 13.08 18.90
N SER A 70 10.12 12.67 19.61
CA SER A 70 8.78 12.52 19.03
C SER A 70 7.74 13.14 19.94
N THR A 71 6.81 13.90 19.38
CA THR A 71 5.80 14.64 20.14
C THR A 71 4.41 14.31 19.63
N LEU A 72 3.48 14.01 20.54
CA LEU A 72 2.07 13.89 20.17
C LEU A 72 1.48 15.30 20.00
N GLU A 73 1.10 15.63 18.77
CA GLU A 73 0.59 16.94 18.41
C GLU A 73 -0.91 16.90 18.12
N THR A 74 -1.54 18.06 18.33
CA THR A 74 -2.90 18.36 17.88
C THR A 74 -2.82 19.57 16.96
N PHE A 75 -3.31 19.42 15.75
CA PHE A 75 -3.20 20.43 14.70
C PHE A 75 -4.48 21.26 14.64
N VAL A 76 -4.35 22.56 14.91
CA VAL A 76 -5.44 23.54 14.80
C VAL A 76 -4.91 24.77 14.05
N PRO A 77 -5.29 24.98 12.77
CA PRO A 77 -6.19 24.14 11.96
C PRO A 77 -5.59 22.76 11.60
N PRO A 78 -6.41 21.77 11.18
CA PRO A 78 -5.91 20.48 10.71
C PRO A 78 -4.87 20.64 9.60
N ARG A 79 -3.82 19.82 9.66
CA ARG A 79 -2.68 19.90 8.74
C ARG A 79 -2.89 19.00 7.54
N ARG A 80 -2.73 19.52 6.31
CA ARG A 80 -2.85 18.72 5.08
C ARG A 80 -1.64 17.82 4.89
N ALA A 81 -1.88 16.56 4.51
CA ALA A 81 -0.84 15.64 4.06
C ALA A 81 -0.41 15.95 2.61
N ASN A 82 0.90 16.00 2.36
CA ASN A 82 1.47 16.23 1.02
C ASN A 82 2.09 14.96 0.41
N TYR A 83 2.31 13.94 1.23
CA TYR A 83 2.69 12.61 0.82
C TYR A 83 2.15 11.62 1.85
N VAL A 84 1.61 10.49 1.40
CA VAL A 84 1.02 9.47 2.29
C VAL A 84 1.64 8.09 2.03
N THR A 85 2.07 7.42 3.09
CA THR A 85 2.49 6.02 3.01
C THR A 85 2.00 5.26 4.24
N GLY A 86 2.15 3.94 4.24
CA GLY A 86 1.70 3.08 5.33
C GLY A 86 1.87 1.60 4.99
N THR A 87 1.59 0.75 5.96
CA THR A 87 1.59 -0.70 5.76
C THR A 87 0.26 -1.12 5.14
N PHE A 88 0.25 -1.32 3.82
CA PHE A 88 -0.95 -1.73 3.07
C PHE A 88 -1.14 -3.27 3.00
N ALA A 89 -0.35 -4.01 3.77
CA ALA A 89 -0.32 -5.48 3.73
C ALA A 89 -1.67 -6.10 4.09
N THR A 90 -1.98 -7.22 3.43
CA THR A 90 -3.23 -7.94 3.67
C THR A 90 -3.22 -8.66 5.03
N GLY A 91 -4.35 -8.67 5.74
CA GLY A 91 -4.54 -9.45 6.98
C GLY A 91 -4.18 -8.75 8.30
N SER A 92 -3.67 -7.53 8.28
CA SER A 92 -3.55 -6.70 9.50
C SER A 92 -4.90 -6.04 9.84
N PRO A 93 -5.29 -5.94 11.13
CA PRO A 93 -6.46 -5.15 11.54
C PRO A 93 -6.38 -3.68 11.12
N GLU A 94 -5.16 -3.16 10.91
CA GLU A 94 -4.94 -1.78 10.44
C GLU A 94 -5.13 -1.64 8.92
N SER A 95 -5.04 -2.74 8.16
CA SER A 95 -5.04 -2.69 6.68
C SER A 95 -6.32 -2.10 6.08
N GLY A 96 -7.46 -2.24 6.78
CA GLY A 96 -8.75 -1.71 6.32
C GLY A 96 -8.77 -0.18 6.27
N TRP A 97 -8.50 0.47 7.41
CA TRP A 97 -8.62 1.92 7.52
C TRP A 97 -7.44 2.66 6.87
N VAL A 98 -6.22 2.10 6.92
CA VAL A 98 -5.05 2.66 6.23
C VAL A 98 -5.32 2.73 4.73
N GLY A 99 -5.87 1.64 4.19
CA GLY A 99 -6.26 1.56 2.79
C GLY A 99 -7.38 2.52 2.41
N GLU A 100 -8.39 2.66 3.26
CA GLU A 100 -9.51 3.57 3.04
C GLU A 100 -9.05 5.03 3.02
N LEU A 101 -8.20 5.43 3.98
CA LEU A 101 -7.67 6.79 4.06
C LEU A 101 -6.73 7.13 2.90
N ALA A 102 -5.93 6.17 2.43
CA ALA A 102 -4.99 6.37 1.33
C ALA A 102 -5.63 6.30 -0.07
N ARG A 103 -6.92 5.96 -0.16
CA ARG A 103 -7.63 5.79 -1.45
C ARG A 103 -7.90 7.13 -2.13
N ASP A 104 -7.58 7.22 -3.42
CA ASP A 104 -7.90 8.36 -4.29
C ASP A 104 -7.44 9.72 -3.73
N LEU A 105 -6.26 9.75 -3.11
CA LEU A 105 -5.69 10.97 -2.57
C LEU A 105 -5.16 11.89 -3.69
N ASP A 106 -5.25 13.19 -3.46
CA ASP A 106 -4.74 14.22 -4.36
C ASP A 106 -3.24 14.52 -4.17
N CYS A 107 -2.55 13.68 -3.40
CA CYS A 107 -1.12 13.75 -3.18
C CYS A 107 -0.45 12.40 -3.49
N PRO A 108 0.85 12.38 -3.79
CA PRO A 108 1.55 11.13 -4.07
C PRO A 108 1.50 10.16 -2.88
N THR A 109 1.39 8.85 -3.19
CA THR A 109 1.41 7.79 -2.18
C THR A 109 2.61 6.86 -2.36
N GLY A 110 3.17 6.38 -1.25
CA GLY A 110 4.29 5.43 -1.26
C GLY A 110 3.92 4.00 -1.62
N GLY A 111 2.62 3.70 -1.68
CA GLY A 111 2.09 2.43 -2.09
C GLY A 111 0.60 2.54 -2.39
N SER A 112 0.01 1.43 -2.81
CA SER A 112 -1.44 1.32 -2.94
C SER A 112 -1.89 -0.07 -2.51
N VAL A 113 -3.07 -0.14 -1.90
CA VAL A 113 -3.68 -1.41 -1.50
C VAL A 113 -3.87 -2.34 -2.68
N PRO A 114 -4.38 -1.90 -3.86
CA PRO A 114 -4.55 -2.80 -5.00
C PRO A 114 -3.22 -3.36 -5.52
N LEU A 115 -2.16 -2.55 -5.57
CA LEU A 115 -0.84 -3.02 -6.01
C LEU A 115 -0.23 -3.96 -4.98
N THR A 116 -0.30 -3.64 -3.69
CA THR A 116 0.23 -4.48 -2.61
C THR A 116 -0.43 -5.85 -2.63
N ARG A 117 -1.76 -5.91 -2.74
CA ARG A 117 -2.51 -7.17 -2.90
C ARG A 117 -2.04 -8.00 -4.09
N ARG A 118 -1.79 -7.37 -5.24
CA ARG A 118 -1.31 -8.07 -6.44
C ARG A 118 0.12 -8.56 -6.33
N LEU A 119 0.98 -7.82 -5.62
CA LEU A 119 2.39 -8.19 -5.44
C LEU A 119 2.59 -9.22 -4.32
N GLU A 120 1.70 -9.27 -3.33
CA GLU A 120 1.70 -10.29 -2.28
C GLU A 120 1.20 -11.66 -2.77
N ASP A 121 0.40 -11.70 -3.84
CA ASP A 121 0.02 -12.96 -4.51
C ASP A 121 1.20 -13.47 -5.36
N PRO A 122 1.83 -14.61 -5.01
CA PRO A 122 3.01 -15.09 -5.71
C PRO A 122 2.72 -15.48 -7.16
N LEU A 123 1.51 -15.94 -7.48
CA LEU A 123 1.13 -16.30 -8.84
C LEU A 123 0.97 -15.04 -9.68
N ILE A 124 0.25 -14.03 -9.19
CA ILE A 124 0.07 -12.76 -9.89
C ILE A 124 1.41 -12.04 -10.06
N ALA A 125 2.24 -11.98 -9.01
CA ALA A 125 3.55 -11.35 -9.08
C ALA A 125 4.44 -12.01 -10.13
N ARG A 126 4.54 -13.34 -10.13
CA ARG A 126 5.30 -14.10 -11.15
C ARG A 126 4.72 -13.91 -12.54
N TRP A 127 3.40 -13.89 -12.68
CA TRP A 127 2.74 -13.62 -13.95
C TRP A 127 3.12 -12.25 -14.50
N VAL A 128 3.05 -11.20 -13.68
CA VAL A 128 3.43 -9.84 -14.09
C VAL A 128 4.90 -9.78 -14.51
N LEU A 129 5.81 -10.38 -13.73
CA LEU A 129 7.24 -10.39 -14.04
C LEU A 129 7.55 -11.14 -15.35
N ALA A 130 6.96 -12.31 -15.55
CA ALA A 130 7.22 -13.14 -16.72
C ALA A 130 6.52 -12.61 -17.98
N ALA A 131 5.21 -12.34 -17.89
CA ALA A 131 4.40 -11.96 -19.04
C ALA A 131 4.59 -10.50 -19.46
N ARG A 132 4.73 -9.57 -18.51
CA ARG A 132 4.78 -8.13 -18.82
C ARG A 132 6.19 -7.56 -18.85
N ALA A 133 7.08 -8.06 -17.99
CA ALA A 133 8.45 -7.57 -17.92
C ALA A 133 9.48 -8.48 -18.62
N GLY A 134 9.07 -9.68 -19.06
CA GLY A 134 9.98 -10.64 -19.71
C GLY A 134 11.09 -11.14 -18.77
N LEU A 135 10.89 -11.05 -17.46
CA LEU A 135 11.88 -11.42 -16.47
C LEU A 135 11.80 -12.93 -16.17
N PRO A 136 12.94 -13.60 -15.96
CA PRO A 136 12.95 -15.00 -15.57
C PRO A 136 12.29 -15.16 -14.20
N VAL A 137 11.37 -16.11 -14.10
CA VAL A 137 10.72 -16.51 -12.84
C VAL A 137 10.92 -18.01 -12.59
N PRO A 138 10.85 -18.48 -11.34
CA PRO A 138 10.90 -19.90 -11.05
C PRO A 138 9.79 -20.66 -11.79
N PRO A 139 10.08 -21.84 -12.39
CA PRO A 139 9.05 -22.70 -12.97
C PRO A 139 7.91 -22.91 -11.97
N THR A 140 6.70 -22.56 -12.37
CA THR A 140 5.53 -22.52 -11.48
C THR A 140 4.40 -23.31 -12.11
N LEU A 141 3.94 -24.35 -11.42
CA LEU A 141 2.67 -25.01 -11.69
C LEU A 141 1.63 -24.49 -10.68
N ALA A 142 0.55 -23.87 -11.16
CA ALA A 142 -0.48 -23.32 -10.31
C ALA A 142 -1.85 -23.90 -10.66
N PHE A 143 -2.61 -24.30 -9.64
CA PHE A 143 -3.95 -24.84 -9.76
C PHE A 143 -4.97 -23.81 -9.29
N ILE A 144 -6.01 -23.55 -10.08
CA ILE A 144 -7.05 -22.58 -9.74
C ILE A 144 -8.40 -23.25 -9.76
N LEU A 145 -9.11 -23.11 -8.64
CA LEU A 145 -10.42 -23.70 -8.45
C LEU A 145 -11.52 -22.70 -8.84
N GLY A 146 -12.36 -23.10 -9.78
CA GLY A 146 -13.58 -22.37 -10.16
C GLY A 146 -13.42 -21.24 -11.18
N PRO A 147 -14.54 -20.65 -11.64
CA PRO A 147 -14.58 -19.67 -12.73
C PRO A 147 -14.09 -18.26 -12.35
N GLY A 148 -13.70 -18.02 -11.08
CA GLY A 148 -13.58 -16.69 -10.49
C GLY A 148 -12.18 -16.23 -10.06
N GLY A 149 -11.11 -16.92 -10.47
CA GLY A 149 -9.76 -16.39 -10.27
C GLY A 149 -9.50 -15.28 -11.29
N ASP A 150 -9.41 -14.02 -10.84
CA ASP A 150 -9.06 -12.83 -11.63
C ASP A 150 -7.60 -12.93 -12.12
N LEU A 151 -7.36 -13.90 -13.00
CA LEU A 151 -6.09 -14.04 -13.68
C LEU A 151 -5.96 -12.95 -14.74
N PRO A 152 -4.77 -12.38 -14.93
CA PRO A 152 -4.53 -11.48 -16.03
C PRO A 152 -4.86 -12.19 -17.35
N ALA A 153 -5.84 -11.67 -18.10
CA ALA A 153 -6.14 -12.09 -19.45
C ALA A 153 -4.98 -11.68 -20.36
N ASP A 154 -3.99 -12.57 -20.47
CA ASP A 154 -2.81 -12.47 -21.32
C ASP A 154 -1.81 -11.30 -21.05
N PRO A 155 -0.54 -11.46 -21.49
CA PRO A 155 0.01 -12.62 -22.22
C PRO A 155 0.34 -13.82 -21.31
N VAL A 156 0.43 -15.01 -21.91
CA VAL A 156 0.95 -16.25 -21.31
C VAL A 156 2.31 -15.97 -20.66
N ALA A 157 2.41 -16.21 -19.36
CA ALA A 157 3.65 -16.04 -18.60
C ALA A 157 4.63 -17.20 -18.87
N PRO A 158 5.80 -16.95 -19.49
CA PRO A 158 6.80 -17.99 -19.71
C PRO A 158 7.24 -18.61 -18.37
N GLY A 159 7.26 -19.93 -18.28
CA GLY A 159 7.62 -20.65 -17.05
C GLY A 159 6.50 -20.74 -15.99
N VAL A 160 5.31 -20.18 -16.26
CA VAL A 160 4.13 -20.35 -15.40
C VAL A 160 3.08 -21.18 -16.14
N ARG A 161 2.83 -22.40 -15.66
CA ARG A 161 1.78 -23.30 -16.14
C ARG A 161 0.58 -23.20 -15.20
N LEU A 162 -0.58 -22.89 -15.77
CA LEU A 162 -1.81 -22.73 -15.03
C LEU A 162 -2.80 -23.84 -15.39
N VAL A 163 -3.30 -24.54 -14.37
CA VAL A 163 -4.29 -25.61 -14.50
C VAL A 163 -5.56 -25.17 -13.81
N ARG A 164 -6.64 -25.01 -14.58
CA ARG A 164 -7.97 -24.69 -14.02
C ARG A 164 -8.66 -25.99 -13.63
N LEU A 165 -9.10 -26.05 -12.39
CA LEU A 165 -9.83 -27.17 -11.82
C LEU A 165 -11.30 -26.76 -11.70
N GLU A 166 -12.17 -27.52 -12.38
CA GLU A 166 -13.63 -27.30 -12.31
C GLU A 166 -14.24 -27.85 -11.00
N ASP A 167 -13.61 -28.86 -10.39
CA ASP A 167 -14.08 -29.53 -9.16
C ASP A 167 -12.88 -29.83 -8.24
N PRO A 168 -12.97 -29.60 -6.92
CA PRO A 168 -11.90 -29.96 -5.98
C PRO A 168 -11.67 -31.48 -5.82
N GLN A 169 -12.55 -32.35 -6.33
CA GLN A 169 -12.45 -33.82 -6.21
C GLN A 169 -12.19 -34.53 -7.55
N GLY A 170 -11.49 -35.67 -7.50
CA GLY A 170 -11.37 -36.61 -8.63
C GLY A 170 -10.39 -36.23 -9.76
N GLN A 171 -9.52 -35.24 -9.54
CA GLN A 171 -8.61 -34.71 -10.58
C GLN A 171 -7.21 -35.34 -10.58
N GLU A 172 -7.04 -36.45 -9.88
CA GLU A 172 -5.76 -37.18 -9.75
C GLU A 172 -5.21 -37.63 -11.11
N SER A 173 -6.09 -37.87 -12.09
CA SER A 173 -5.76 -38.27 -13.46
C SER A 173 -5.15 -37.14 -14.32
N LEU A 174 -5.21 -35.89 -13.88
CA LEU A 174 -4.64 -34.74 -14.59
C LEU A 174 -3.15 -34.53 -14.29
N VAL A 175 -2.61 -35.17 -13.25
CA VAL A 175 -1.19 -35.12 -12.90
C VAL A 175 -0.46 -36.23 -13.65
N GLN A 176 0.37 -35.87 -14.63
CA GLN A 176 1.25 -36.80 -15.34
C GLN A 176 2.71 -36.42 -15.05
N GLU A 177 3.55 -37.42 -14.80
CA GLU A 177 5.00 -37.21 -14.77
C GLU A 177 5.51 -36.87 -16.18
N GLU A 178 6.47 -35.93 -16.25
CA GLU A 178 7.20 -35.61 -17.49
C GLU A 178 8.21 -36.69 -17.87
#